data_AF-A0A2P5I8H3-F1
#
_entry.id   AF-A0A2P5I8H3-F1
#
_cell.length_a   1.000
_cell.length_b   1.000
_cell.length_c   1.000
_cell.angle_alpha   90.00
_cell.angle_beta   90.00
_cell.angle_gamma   90.00
#
_symmetry.space_group_name_H-M   'P 1'
#
loop_
_entity.id
_entity.type
_entity.pdbx_description
1 polymer ?
#
loop_
_entity_poly.entity_id
_entity_poly.type
_entity_poly.pdbx_seq_one_letter_code
_entity_poly.pdbx_strand_id
1 'polypeptide(L)'
;MYAFRVIVAALFAITTSASVVERQLGGIGCNIARFQILGALGDAGDAISQIQDTDVQAAAQAGLDQANGGISQIASSILSGAAAPAESRDEVAAGLAAMDSALADADESDAAVGDAKTALADATAAGQDVVAKC
;
A
#
# COMPACT_ATOMS: atom_id res chain seq x y z
N MET A 1 41.86 35.50 39.96
CA MET A 1 40.62 35.32 40.74
C MET A 1 39.57 36.25 40.17
N TYR A 2 38.28 35.87 40.27
CA TYR A 2 37.08 36.49 39.67
C TYR A 2 36.86 36.15 38.19
N ALA A 3 35.71 35.66 37.73
CA ALA A 3 34.58 34.99 38.36
C ALA A 3 33.82 34.31 37.21
N PHE A 4 33.54 33.02 37.37
CA PHE A 4 32.72 32.20 36.48
C PHE A 4 31.32 32.82 36.39
N ARG A 5 30.88 33.24 35.19
CA ARG A 5 29.48 33.62 34.94
C ARG A 5 28.94 32.78 33.78
N VAL A 6 28.45 31.61 34.16
CA VAL A 6 27.51 30.80 33.39
C VAL A 6 26.17 31.53 33.43
N ILE A 7 25.70 32.02 32.29
CA ILE A 7 24.29 32.39 32.10
C ILE A 7 23.74 31.46 31.03
N VAL A 8 23.06 30.42 31.51
CA VAL A 8 22.18 29.55 30.75
C VAL A 8 20.83 30.26 30.65
N ALA A 9 20.47 30.74 29.47
CA ALA A 9 19.14 31.22 29.10
C ALA A 9 19.10 31.29 27.57
N ALA A 10 18.16 30.74 26.82
CA ALA A 10 16.90 30.09 27.13
C ALA A 10 16.66 29.04 26.02
N LEU A 11 16.26 27.83 26.41
CA LEU A 11 15.74 26.81 25.51
C LEU A 11 14.42 27.32 24.93
N PHE A 12 14.45 27.84 23.71
CA PHE A 12 13.27 27.81 22.85
C PHE A 12 13.06 26.36 22.41
N ALA A 13 12.44 25.56 23.28
CA ALA A 13 11.73 24.39 22.83
C ALA A 13 10.52 24.90 22.03
N ILE A 14 10.72 25.11 20.72
CA ILE A 14 9.61 25.13 19.78
C ILE A 14 9.07 23.70 19.84
N THR A 15 8.11 23.47 20.74
CA THR A 15 7.20 22.35 20.61
C THR A 15 6.45 22.63 19.33
N THR A 16 6.99 22.17 18.20
CA THR A 16 6.17 21.92 17.03
C THR A 16 5.14 20.93 17.51
N SER A 17 3.97 21.43 17.88
CA SER A 17 2.76 20.64 17.96
C SER A 17 2.55 20.11 16.55
N ALA A 18 3.21 19.00 16.22
CA ALA A 18 2.81 18.15 15.12
C ALA A 18 1.33 17.96 15.33
N SER A 19 0.54 18.57 14.45
CA SER A 19 -0.88 18.74 14.67
C SER A 19 -1.46 17.35 14.93
N VAL A 20 -2.29 17.20 15.96
CA VAL A 20 -2.95 15.93 16.28
C VAL A 20 -3.75 15.40 15.08
N VAL A 21 -4.03 16.26 14.10
CA VAL A 21 -4.69 15.99 12.83
C VAL A 21 -3.83 15.13 11.87
N GLU A 22 -2.50 15.19 11.93
CA GLU A 22 -1.61 14.41 11.05
C GLU A 22 -1.24 13.03 11.63
N ARG A 23 -1.54 12.76 12.91
CA ARG A 23 -1.05 11.57 13.62
C ARG A 23 -1.97 10.36 13.63
N GLN A 24 -3.12 10.40 12.98
CA GLN A 24 -3.98 9.22 12.88
C GLN A 24 -4.39 8.99 11.43
N LEU A 25 -3.74 8.00 10.82
CA LEU A 25 -4.28 7.27 9.66
C LEU A 25 -4.32 8.01 8.31
N GLY A 26 -3.79 9.24 8.20
CA GLY A 26 -3.93 10.05 6.98
C GLY A 26 -5.35 10.59 6.84
N GLY A 27 -5.54 11.71 6.15
CA GLY A 27 -6.85 12.34 6.01
C GLY A 27 -7.92 11.38 5.44
N ILE A 28 -9.20 11.79 5.45
CA ILE A 28 -10.31 10.96 4.94
C ILE A 28 -10.00 10.38 3.54
N GLY A 29 -9.38 11.18 2.65
CA GLY A 29 -8.95 10.73 1.33
C GLY A 29 -7.89 9.62 1.33
N CYS A 30 -6.95 9.63 2.29
CA CYS A 30 -5.98 8.55 2.45
C CYS A 30 -6.66 7.23 2.85
N ASN A 31 -7.57 7.29 3.82
CA ASN A 31 -8.29 6.09 4.28
C ASN A 31 -9.19 5.54 3.17
N ILE A 32 -9.86 6.40 2.39
CA ILE A 32 -10.62 5.97 1.22
C ILE A 32 -9.72 5.24 0.22
N ALA A 33 -8.56 5.81 -0.14
CA ALA A 33 -7.62 5.17 -1.06
C ALA A 33 -7.13 3.81 -0.54
N ARG A 34 -6.86 3.70 0.76
CA ARG A 34 -6.50 2.43 1.42
C ARG A 34 -7.64 1.40 1.37
N PHE A 35 -8.89 1.82 1.53
CA PHE A 35 -10.02 0.89 1.40
C PHE A 35 -10.24 0.48 -0.06
N GLN A 36 -10.05 1.39 -1.01
CA GLN A 36 -10.19 1.10 -2.43
C GLN A 36 -9.17 0.06 -2.90
N ILE A 37 -7.90 0.17 -2.49
CA ILE A 37 -6.91 -0.85 -2.87
C ILE A 37 -7.25 -2.22 -2.27
N LEU A 38 -7.71 -2.28 -1.01
CA LEU A 38 -8.14 -3.54 -0.39
C LEU A 38 -9.34 -4.16 -1.10
N GLY A 39 -10.32 -3.33 -1.52
CA GLY A 39 -11.46 -3.78 -2.30
C GLY A 39 -11.05 -4.33 -3.66
N ALA A 40 -10.27 -3.56 -4.41
CA ALA A 40 -9.80 -3.95 -5.74
C ALA A 40 -8.90 -5.21 -5.72
N LEU A 41 -8.08 -5.39 -4.68
CA LEU A 41 -7.32 -6.64 -4.50
C LEU A 41 -8.22 -7.84 -4.15
N GLY A 42 -9.30 -7.61 -3.42
CA GLY A 42 -10.33 -8.62 -3.19
C GLY A 42 -11.01 -9.04 -4.48
N ASP A 43 -11.47 -8.07 -5.28
CA ASP A 43 -12.09 -8.29 -6.58
C ASP A 43 -11.12 -9.01 -7.54
N ALA A 44 -9.83 -8.64 -7.51
CA ALA A 44 -8.79 -9.32 -8.28
C ALA A 44 -8.63 -10.78 -7.86
N GLY A 45 -8.64 -11.09 -6.56
CA GLY A 45 -8.59 -12.46 -6.07
C GLY A 45 -9.79 -13.30 -6.49
N ASP A 46 -10.99 -12.73 -6.40
CA ASP A 46 -12.21 -13.40 -6.85
C ASP A 46 -12.18 -13.69 -8.35
N ALA A 47 -11.71 -12.74 -9.17
CA ALA A 47 -11.53 -12.94 -10.61
C ALA A 47 -10.44 -13.97 -10.92
N ILE A 48 -9.26 -13.86 -10.29
CA ILE A 48 -8.15 -14.81 -10.46
C ILE A 48 -8.59 -16.25 -10.15
N SER A 49 -9.39 -16.44 -9.09
CA SER A 49 -9.90 -17.77 -8.72
C SER A 49 -10.81 -18.43 -9.77
N GLN A 50 -11.31 -17.64 -10.72
CA GLN A 50 -12.19 -18.09 -11.81
C GLN A 50 -11.47 -18.28 -13.15
N ILE A 51 -10.21 -17.87 -13.25
CA ILE A 51 -9.39 -18.08 -14.46
C ILE A 51 -9.26 -19.58 -14.75
N GLN A 52 -9.52 -19.97 -15.99
CA GLN A 52 -9.54 -21.37 -16.41
C GLN A 52 -8.14 -21.95 -16.66
N ASP A 53 -7.21 -21.12 -17.13
CA ASP A 53 -5.82 -21.50 -17.28
C ASP A 53 -5.16 -21.55 -15.89
N THR A 54 -4.81 -22.76 -15.45
CA THR A 54 -4.26 -22.99 -14.11
C THR A 54 -2.88 -22.38 -13.90
N ASP A 55 -2.08 -22.25 -14.97
CA ASP A 55 -0.74 -21.67 -14.88
C ASP A 55 -0.83 -20.14 -14.75
N VAL A 56 -1.72 -19.51 -15.53
CA VAL A 56 -2.04 -18.08 -15.40
C VAL A 56 -2.64 -17.80 -14.02
N GLN A 57 -3.62 -18.59 -13.59
CA GLN A 57 -4.24 -18.46 -12.27
C GLN A 57 -3.20 -18.52 -11.15
N ALA A 58 -2.34 -19.55 -11.15
CA ALA A 58 -1.34 -19.72 -10.11
C ALA A 58 -0.32 -18.58 -10.09
N ALA A 59 0.12 -18.11 -11.26
CA ALA A 59 1.06 -17.00 -11.38
C ALA A 59 0.44 -15.68 -10.90
N ALA A 60 -0.81 -15.39 -11.30
CA ALA A 60 -1.53 -14.20 -10.86
C ALA A 60 -1.81 -14.24 -9.35
N GLN A 61 -2.21 -15.40 -8.82
CA GLN A 61 -2.43 -15.59 -7.38
C GLN A 61 -1.14 -15.36 -6.58
N ALA A 62 0.01 -15.82 -7.07
CA ALA A 62 1.29 -15.56 -6.41
C ALA A 62 1.63 -14.06 -6.33
N GLY A 63 1.32 -13.29 -7.39
CA GLY A 63 1.47 -11.84 -7.38
C GLY A 63 0.51 -11.16 -6.39
N LEU A 64 -0.75 -11.62 -6.32
CA LEU A 64 -1.73 -11.14 -5.36
C LEU A 64 -1.31 -11.42 -3.91
N ASP A 65 -0.81 -12.62 -3.64
CA ASP A 65 -0.33 -13.01 -2.31
C ASP A 65 0.87 -12.16 -1.89
N GLN A 66 1.79 -11.87 -2.81
CA GLN A 66 2.91 -10.97 -2.57
C GLN A 66 2.42 -9.54 -2.24
N ALA A 67 1.45 -9.01 -2.99
CA ALA A 67 0.88 -7.69 -2.70
C ALA A 67 0.21 -7.66 -1.32
N ASN A 68 -0.55 -8.69 -0.96
CA ASN A 68 -1.17 -8.84 0.36
C ASN A 68 -0.14 -8.96 1.49
N GLY A 69 1.00 -9.63 1.23
CA GLY A 69 2.14 -9.70 2.15
C GLY A 69 2.68 -8.31 2.48
N GLY A 70 2.93 -7.48 1.46
CA GLY A 70 3.36 -6.08 1.64
C GLY A 70 2.32 -5.26 2.42
N ILE A 71 1.03 -5.38 2.08
CA ILE A 71 -0.07 -4.70 2.81
C ILE A 71 -0.12 -5.11 4.28
N SER A 72 0.06 -6.39 4.58
CA SER A 72 0.06 -6.91 5.95
C SER A 72 1.19 -6.30 6.80
N GLN A 73 2.38 -6.13 6.22
CA GLN A 73 3.50 -5.46 6.87
C GLN A 73 3.25 -3.96 7.08
N ILE A 74 2.65 -3.30 6.08
CA ILE A 74 2.22 -1.89 6.18
C ILE A 74 1.22 -1.73 7.33
N ALA A 75 0.19 -2.58 7.38
CA ALA A 75 -0.83 -2.56 8.40
C ALA A 75 -0.22 -2.78 9.80
N SER A 76 0.65 -3.79 9.94
CA SER A 76 1.35 -4.09 11.20
C SER A 76 2.19 -2.90 11.68
N SER A 77 2.89 -2.23 10.77
CA SER A 77 3.71 -1.04 11.08
C SER A 77 2.84 0.13 11.55
N ILE A 78 1.73 0.39 10.86
CA ILE A 78 0.78 1.43 11.26
C ILE A 78 0.17 1.15 12.63
N LEU A 79 -0.24 -0.10 12.89
CA LEU A 79 -0.82 -0.51 14.18
C LEU A 79 0.16 -0.36 15.35
N SER A 80 1.45 -0.56 15.10
CA SER A 80 2.50 -0.32 16.09
C SER A 80 2.91 1.15 16.23
N GLY A 81 2.31 2.05 15.44
CA GLY A 81 2.64 3.49 15.43
C GLY A 81 3.93 3.84 14.67
N ALA A 82 4.52 2.87 13.96
CA ALA A 82 5.65 3.09 13.08
C ALA A 82 5.20 3.60 11.71
N ALA A 83 6.10 4.28 11.00
CA ALA A 83 5.89 4.57 9.59
C ALA A 83 5.89 3.25 8.80
N ALA A 84 5.03 3.16 7.79
CA ALA A 84 5.04 2.04 6.85
C ALA A 84 6.41 1.94 6.15
N PRO A 85 7.10 0.79 6.21
CA PRO A 85 8.39 0.61 5.56
C PRO A 85 8.31 0.83 4.05
N ALA A 86 9.36 1.39 3.46
CA ALA A 86 9.45 1.53 2.00
C ALA A 86 9.44 0.16 1.31
N GLU A 87 10.18 -0.81 1.86
CA GLU A 87 10.24 -2.19 1.36
C GLU A 87 8.86 -2.83 1.25
N SER A 88 7.98 -2.64 2.24
CA SER A 88 6.62 -3.19 2.17
C SER A 88 5.78 -2.53 1.07
N ARG A 89 6.03 -1.26 0.72
CA ARG A 89 5.38 -0.61 -0.43
C ARG A 89 5.93 -1.12 -1.76
N ASP A 90 7.24 -1.35 -1.82
CA ASP A 90 7.91 -1.94 -2.97
C ASP A 90 7.40 -3.37 -3.22
N GLU A 91 7.12 -4.13 -2.16
CA GLU A 91 6.54 -5.46 -2.24
C GLU A 91 5.11 -5.46 -2.78
N VAL A 92 4.28 -4.46 -2.41
CA VAL A 92 2.97 -4.24 -3.04
C VAL A 92 3.12 -3.96 -4.53
N ALA A 93 4.00 -3.02 -4.90
CA ALA A 93 4.24 -2.68 -6.31
C ALA A 93 4.76 -3.87 -7.11
N ALA A 94 5.66 -4.68 -6.54
CA ALA A 94 6.18 -5.89 -7.15
C ALA A 94 5.10 -6.96 -7.35
N GLY A 95 4.22 -7.17 -6.36
CA GLY A 95 3.09 -8.10 -6.47
C GLY A 95 2.10 -7.71 -7.57
N LEU A 96 1.74 -6.42 -7.64
CA LEU A 96 0.88 -5.88 -8.72
C LEU A 96 1.54 -6.06 -10.09
N ALA A 97 2.84 -5.80 -10.22
CA ALA A 97 3.57 -6.01 -11.47
C ALA A 97 3.66 -7.50 -11.85
N ALA A 98 3.77 -8.41 -10.87
CA ALA A 98 3.76 -9.84 -11.11
C ALA A 98 2.39 -10.32 -11.61
N MET A 99 1.29 -9.81 -11.04
CA MET A 99 -0.06 -10.05 -11.56
C MET A 99 -0.21 -9.55 -13.01
N ASP A 100 0.25 -8.33 -13.29
CA ASP A 100 0.21 -7.76 -14.65
C ASP A 100 0.94 -8.65 -15.66
N SER A 101 2.16 -9.07 -15.31
CA SER A 101 2.96 -9.96 -16.13
C SER A 101 2.32 -11.33 -16.33
N ALA A 102 1.61 -11.87 -15.34
CA ALA A 102 0.90 -13.14 -15.46
C ALA A 102 -0.33 -13.04 -16.38
N LEU A 103 -1.02 -11.90 -16.35
CA LEU A 103 -2.24 -11.67 -17.12
C LEU A 103 -1.98 -11.14 -18.54
N ALA A 104 -0.77 -10.62 -18.83
CA ALA A 104 -0.45 -9.96 -20.10
C ALA A 104 -0.75 -10.82 -21.34
N ASP A 105 -0.32 -12.09 -21.31
CA ASP A 105 -0.48 -13.03 -22.43
C ASP A 105 -1.61 -14.07 -22.19
N ALA A 106 -2.43 -13.87 -21.17
CA ALA A 106 -3.54 -14.76 -20.84
C ALA A 106 -4.65 -14.71 -21.89
N ASP A 107 -5.41 -15.81 -22.01
CA ASP A 107 -6.49 -15.95 -22.98
C ASP A 107 -7.60 -14.91 -22.75
N GLU A 108 -7.75 -13.95 -23.66
CA GLU A 108 -8.75 -12.88 -23.56
C GLU A 108 -10.18 -13.36 -23.82
N SER A 109 -10.38 -14.60 -24.28
CA SER A 109 -11.71 -15.20 -24.36
C SER A 109 -12.23 -15.68 -22.99
N ASP A 110 -11.34 -15.81 -22.00
CA ASP A 110 -11.71 -16.02 -20.60
C ASP A 110 -12.15 -14.69 -19.96
N ALA A 111 -13.44 -14.59 -19.64
CA ALA A 111 -13.99 -13.40 -19.01
C ALA A 111 -13.30 -13.09 -17.66
N ALA A 112 -12.85 -14.11 -16.92
CA ALA A 112 -12.17 -13.92 -15.65
C ALA A 112 -10.81 -13.22 -15.81
N VAL A 113 -10.13 -13.40 -16.94
CA VAL A 113 -8.90 -12.67 -17.27
C VAL A 113 -9.19 -11.18 -17.46
N GLY A 114 -10.29 -10.84 -18.15
CA GLY A 114 -10.73 -9.45 -18.33
C GLY A 114 -11.09 -8.77 -17.01
N ASP A 115 -11.83 -9.47 -16.15
CA ASP A 115 -12.19 -8.98 -14.81
C ASP A 115 -10.95 -8.80 -13.93
N ALA A 116 -10.01 -9.76 -13.95
CA ALA A 116 -8.75 -9.67 -13.21
C ALA A 116 -7.89 -8.48 -13.68
N LYS A 117 -7.79 -8.24 -15.00
CA LYS A 117 -7.10 -7.06 -15.56
C LYS A 117 -7.74 -5.74 -15.10
N THR A 118 -9.07 -5.69 -15.05
CA THR A 118 -9.81 -4.50 -14.59
C THR A 118 -9.55 -4.24 -13.11
N ALA A 119 -9.71 -5.26 -12.27
CA ALA A 119 -9.46 -5.14 -10.83
C ALA A 119 -7.99 -4.79 -10.52
N LEU A 120 -7.04 -5.32 -11.28
CA LEU A 120 -5.63 -4.96 -11.18
C LEU A 120 -5.37 -3.48 -11.53
N ALA A 121 -6.03 -2.97 -12.57
CA ALA A 121 -5.93 -1.55 -12.93
C ALA A 121 -6.50 -0.66 -11.81
N ASP A 122 -7.63 -1.03 -11.23
CA ASP A 122 -8.24 -0.33 -10.09
C ASP A 122 -7.34 -0.39 -8.85
N ALA A 123 -6.75 -1.54 -8.53
CA ALA A 123 -5.81 -1.69 -7.42
C ALA A 123 -4.56 -0.82 -7.63
N THR A 124 -4.05 -0.76 -8.86
CA THR A 124 -2.90 0.08 -9.23
C THR A 124 -3.23 1.56 -9.09
N ALA A 125 -4.40 1.99 -9.56
CA ALA A 125 -4.86 3.38 -9.43
C ALA A 125 -5.08 3.76 -7.95
N ALA A 126 -5.71 2.89 -7.16
CA ALA A 126 -5.89 3.10 -5.73
C ALA A 126 -4.53 3.15 -4.99
N GLY A 127 -3.56 2.32 -5.38
CA GLY A 127 -2.19 2.38 -4.86
C GLY A 127 -1.50 3.71 -5.14
N GLN A 128 -1.64 4.25 -6.36
CA GLN A 128 -1.13 5.59 -6.70
C GLN A 128 -1.83 6.68 -5.87
N ASP A 129 -3.13 6.53 -5.63
CA ASP A 129 -3.89 7.43 -4.77
C ASP A 129 -3.42 7.40 -3.31
N VAL A 130 -3.06 6.24 -2.78
CA VAL A 130 -2.43 6.11 -1.45
C VAL A 130 -1.11 6.88 -1.43
N VAL A 131 -0.26 6.73 -2.45
CA VAL A 131 1.01 7.47 -2.52
C VAL A 131 0.78 8.98 -2.58
N ALA A 132 -0.23 9.43 -3.33
CA ALA A 132 -0.53 10.85 -3.48
C ALA A 132 -1.20 11.49 -2.26
N LYS A 133 -1.95 10.71 -1.45
CA LYS A 133 -2.88 11.24 -0.44
C LYS A 133 -2.50 10.94 1.03
N CYS A 134 -1.50 10.11 1.35
CA CYS A 134 -1.31 9.51 2.69
C CYS A 134 -0.09 9.93 3.56
#